data_AF-A0ABD3UW32-F1
#
_entry.id   AF-A0ABD3UW32-F1
#
_cell.length_a   1.000
_cell.length_b   1.000
_cell.length_c   1.000
_cell.angle_alpha   90.00
_cell.angle_beta   90.00
_cell.angle_gamma   90.00
#
_symmetry.space_group_name_H-M   'P 1'
#
loop_
_entity.id
_entity.type
_entity.pdbx_description
1 polymer ?
#
loop_
_entity_poly.entity_id
_entity_poly.type
_entity_poly.pdbx_seq_one_letter_code
_entity_poly.pdbx_strand_id
1 'polypeptide(L)'
;MYIGISDYFGIYIGISYYFGISIDISYYFGIYIGISYYFGMYIGISYYFGMYIGISYYFGIDNGISYYFGIYIGISYYFGIDNGISYYFGMYTGISYYFGMYTGISYYFGMYTGISYYFGIYIGISYYFGIYIGISYYFGIDIGISYYFGIYIGISYYFGIDNGISYYFGVYIGISYYFGISIGISYYFGIYTGISYYFGIYIGISYYFGVYIGISYYFGISIGISYYFGIYIGISYYFGIYIGISYYFGIYIGISYYFGIYIGISYYFGIDNGINYYFGMYTGISYYFGIYIGISYYF
;
A
#
# COMPACT_ATOMS: atom_id res chain seq x y z
N MET A 1 36.82 -0.71 -8.89
CA MET A 1 36.27 0.08 -10.00
C MET A 1 36.81 -0.51 -11.28
N TYR A 2 35.93 -1.04 -12.12
CA TYR A 2 36.24 -1.54 -13.45
C TYR A 2 35.51 -0.71 -14.51
N ILE A 3 36.03 -0.72 -15.73
CA ILE A 3 35.48 -0.06 -16.92
C ILE A 3 35.49 -1.10 -18.03
N GLY A 4 34.35 -1.33 -18.69
CA GLY A 4 34.11 -2.53 -19.49
C GLY A 4 33.65 -3.72 -18.64
N ILE A 5 33.75 -4.94 -19.20
CA ILE A 5 33.19 -6.15 -18.57
C ILE A 5 33.90 -6.49 -17.25
N SER A 6 33.15 -6.68 -16.17
CA SER A 6 33.67 -7.17 -14.88
C SER A 6 32.87 -8.37 -14.35
N ASP A 7 33.58 -9.47 -14.11
CA ASP A 7 33.03 -10.73 -13.57
C ASP A 7 33.51 -10.96 -12.14
N TYR A 8 32.60 -11.32 -11.25
CA TYR A 8 32.89 -11.57 -9.84
C TYR A 8 32.17 -12.81 -9.31
N PHE A 9 32.92 -13.81 -8.87
CA PHE A 9 32.41 -15.08 -8.34
C PHE A 9 33.05 -15.41 -7.00
N GLY A 10 32.25 -15.77 -5.98
CA GLY A 10 32.78 -16.15 -4.66
C GLY A 10 31.84 -17.01 -3.81
N ILE A 11 32.44 -17.89 -3.02
CA ILE A 11 31.78 -18.61 -1.92
C ILE A 11 32.49 -18.20 -0.64
N TYR A 12 31.73 -17.71 0.35
CA TYR A 12 32.26 -17.19 1.60
C TYR A 12 31.61 -17.86 2.82
N ILE A 13 32.43 -18.22 3.81
CA ILE A 13 32.00 -18.93 5.02
C ILE A 13 32.51 -18.16 6.24
N GLY A 14 31.64 -17.89 7.22
CA GLY A 14 31.97 -17.14 8.42
C GLY A 14 31.50 -15.68 8.33
N ILE A 15 32.45 -14.74 8.28
CA ILE A 15 32.18 -13.30 8.09
C ILE A 15 32.76 -12.89 6.73
N SER A 16 31.98 -12.15 5.94
CA SER A 16 32.28 -11.92 4.53
C SER A 16 31.87 -10.53 4.06
N TYR A 17 32.76 -9.88 3.30
CA TYR A 17 32.59 -8.53 2.79
C TYR A 17 32.92 -8.51 1.30
N TYR A 18 32.03 -7.94 0.51
CA TYR A 18 32.26 -7.67 -0.91
C TYR A 18 31.97 -6.20 -1.27
N PHE A 19 32.71 -5.68 -2.26
CA PHE A 19 32.53 -4.32 -2.78
C PHE A 19 32.80 -4.26 -4.30
N GLY A 20 31.77 -3.93 -5.08
CA GLY A 20 31.83 -3.83 -6.54
C GLY A 20 31.48 -2.43 -7.06
N ILE A 21 32.22 -1.96 -8.07
CA ILE A 21 31.90 -0.76 -8.86
C ILE A 21 32.30 -1.07 -10.31
N SER A 22 31.35 -0.96 -11.23
CA SER A 22 31.53 -1.27 -12.65
C SER A 22 30.73 -0.33 -13.56
N ILE A 23 31.22 -0.17 -14.79
CA ILE A 23 30.66 0.68 -15.84
C ILE A 23 30.61 -0.17 -17.13
N ASP A 24 29.54 -0.01 -17.91
CA ASP A 24 29.16 -0.78 -19.10
C ASP A 24 28.42 -2.09 -18.81
N ILE A 25 29.13 -3.20 -18.52
CA ILE A 25 28.51 -4.52 -18.30
C ILE A 25 29.17 -5.24 -17.12
N SER A 26 28.38 -5.89 -16.27
CA SER A 26 28.93 -6.55 -15.07
C SER A 26 28.07 -7.66 -14.49
N TYR A 27 28.74 -8.70 -13.98
CA TYR A 27 28.13 -9.87 -13.37
C TYR A 27 28.68 -10.11 -11.97
N TYR A 28 27.78 -10.30 -11.01
CA TYR A 28 28.12 -10.72 -9.66
C TYR A 28 27.40 -12.00 -9.25
N PHE A 29 28.16 -12.93 -8.66
CA PHE A 29 27.65 -14.16 -8.07
C PHE A 29 28.30 -14.42 -6.70
N GLY A 30 27.49 -14.38 -5.64
CA GLY A 30 27.93 -14.66 -4.27
C GLY A 30 27.10 -15.74 -3.58
N ILE A 31 27.76 -16.73 -2.99
CA ILE A 31 27.16 -17.63 -1.99
C ILE A 31 27.79 -17.33 -0.64
N TYR A 32 26.96 -17.13 0.39
CA TYR A 32 27.43 -16.78 1.72
C TYR A 32 26.77 -17.62 2.81
N ILE A 33 27.57 -18.13 3.74
CA ILE A 33 27.13 -18.97 4.86
C ILE A 33 27.67 -18.38 6.17
N GLY A 34 26.76 -17.89 7.02
CA GLY A 34 27.10 -17.16 8.25
C GLY A 34 26.58 -15.72 8.23
N ILE A 35 27.51 -14.75 8.19
CA ILE A 35 27.23 -13.31 8.14
C ILE A 35 27.83 -12.71 6.86
N SER A 36 27.02 -11.92 6.16
CA SER A 36 27.27 -11.58 4.77
C SER A 36 26.84 -10.18 4.37
N TYR A 37 27.75 -9.49 3.67
CA TYR A 37 27.59 -8.12 3.22
C TYR A 37 27.93 -8.01 1.74
N TYR A 38 26.93 -7.59 0.96
CA TYR A 38 27.11 -7.26 -0.44
C TYR A 38 26.91 -5.76 -0.72
N PHE A 39 27.69 -5.23 -1.67
CA PHE A 39 27.52 -3.92 -2.26
C PHE A 39 27.86 -3.91 -3.76
N GLY A 40 26.93 -3.41 -4.58
CA GLY A 40 27.08 -3.22 -6.02
C GLY A 40 26.66 -1.84 -6.48
N MET A 41 27.35 -1.31 -7.49
CA MET A 41 27.05 -0.03 -8.15
C MET A 41 27.35 -0.13 -9.63
N TYR A 42 26.36 0.27 -10.44
CA TYR A 42 26.37 -0.03 -11.86
C TYR A 42 25.76 1.06 -12.74
N ILE A 43 26.36 1.23 -13.92
CA ILE A 43 25.95 2.16 -14.96
C ILE A 43 26.06 1.41 -16.29
N GLY A 44 24.95 1.23 -17.00
CA GLY A 44 24.88 0.37 -18.19
C GLY A 44 23.92 -0.80 -18.00
N ILE A 45 24.45 -2.03 -17.97
CA ILE A 45 23.69 -3.26 -17.71
C ILE A 45 24.37 -4.11 -16.63
N SER A 46 23.62 -4.49 -15.61
CA SER A 46 24.15 -5.20 -14.45
C SER A 46 23.29 -6.40 -14.04
N TYR A 47 23.98 -7.41 -13.50
CA TYR A 47 23.37 -8.66 -13.05
C TYR A 47 23.94 -9.06 -11.69
N TYR A 48 23.06 -9.09 -10.69
CA TYR A 48 23.39 -9.60 -9.37
C TYR A 48 22.68 -10.92 -9.06
N PHE A 49 23.46 -11.89 -8.59
CA PHE A 49 22.97 -13.07 -7.90
C PHE A 49 23.61 -13.23 -6.51
N GLY A 50 22.79 -13.43 -5.48
CA GLY A 50 23.25 -13.68 -4.12
C GLY A 50 22.39 -14.68 -3.37
N MET A 51 23.03 -15.72 -2.86
CA MET A 51 22.43 -16.69 -1.94
C MET A 51 23.03 -16.55 -0.55
N TYR A 52 22.18 -16.49 0.46
CA TYR A 52 22.61 -16.32 1.84
C TYR A 52 21.92 -17.28 2.81
N ILE A 53 22.69 -17.81 3.75
CA ILE A 53 22.21 -18.71 4.81
C ILE A 53 22.72 -18.19 6.15
N GLY A 54 21.80 -17.76 7.02
CA GLY A 54 22.11 -17.10 8.30
C GLY A 54 21.56 -15.67 8.37
N ILE A 55 22.47 -14.69 8.41
CA ILE A 55 22.12 -13.25 8.44
C ILE A 55 22.77 -12.54 7.26
N SER A 56 22.00 -11.68 6.57
CA SER A 56 22.37 -11.32 5.21
C SER A 56 21.81 -10.02 4.67
N TYR A 57 22.70 -9.29 3.99
CA TYR A 57 22.50 -7.91 3.56
C TYR A 57 22.93 -7.72 2.13
N TYR A 58 22.07 -7.05 1.38
CA TYR A 58 22.17 -6.84 -0.05
C TYR A 58 21.84 -5.40 -0.35
N PHE A 59 22.65 -4.81 -1.21
CA PHE A 59 22.38 -3.50 -1.75
C PHE A 59 22.72 -3.42 -3.23
N GLY A 60 21.93 -2.69 -4.00
CA GLY A 60 22.35 -2.27 -5.32
C GLY A 60 21.60 -1.09 -5.93
N ILE A 61 22.27 -0.42 -6.86
CA ILE A 61 21.75 0.66 -7.70
C ILE A 61 22.20 0.38 -9.13
N ASP A 62 21.25 0.38 -10.06
CA ASP A 62 21.53 0.34 -11.50
C ASP A 62 20.97 1.57 -12.20
N ASN A 63 21.73 2.14 -13.13
CA ASN A 63 21.27 3.21 -14.03
C ASN A 63 21.41 2.72 -15.47
N GLY A 64 20.28 2.53 -16.16
CA GLY A 64 20.19 1.83 -17.44
C GLY A 64 19.18 0.68 -17.36
N ILE A 65 19.67 -0.56 -17.42
CA ILE A 65 18.87 -1.78 -17.31
C ILE A 65 19.51 -2.72 -16.28
N SER A 66 18.66 -3.36 -15.49
CA SER A 66 18.96 -3.52 -14.08
C SER A 66 18.44 -4.84 -13.56
N TYR A 67 19.27 -5.70 -12.97
CA TYR A 67 18.84 -7.05 -12.63
C TYR A 67 19.40 -7.53 -11.30
N TYR A 68 18.50 -7.56 -10.33
CA TYR A 68 18.82 -7.97 -8.98
C TYR A 68 18.02 -9.21 -8.57
N PHE A 69 18.72 -10.25 -8.10
CA PHE A 69 18.13 -11.46 -7.52
C PHE A 69 18.77 -11.87 -6.19
N GLY A 70 17.99 -12.04 -5.12
CA GLY A 70 18.50 -12.44 -3.80
C GLY A 70 17.68 -13.53 -3.10
N ILE A 71 18.35 -14.53 -2.52
CA ILE A 71 17.71 -15.57 -1.69
C ILE A 71 18.35 -15.56 -0.31
N TYR A 72 17.53 -15.56 0.74
CA TYR A 72 18.00 -15.49 2.12
C TYR A 72 17.25 -16.44 3.04
N ILE A 73 17.97 -17.17 3.88
CA ILE A 73 17.38 -18.15 4.81
C ILE A 73 17.75 -17.75 6.24
N GLY A 74 16.76 -17.28 7.01
CA GLY A 74 16.93 -16.74 8.36
C GLY A 74 16.36 -15.33 8.53
N ILE A 75 17.24 -14.34 8.68
CA ILE A 75 16.89 -12.91 8.84
C ILE A 75 17.74 -12.07 7.90
N SER A 76 17.11 -11.16 7.15
CA SER A 76 17.73 -10.76 5.90
C SER A 76 17.13 -9.50 5.25
N TYR A 77 17.88 -8.87 4.31
CA TYR A 77 17.57 -7.55 3.75
C TYR A 77 17.97 -7.41 2.27
N TYR A 78 17.01 -7.03 1.40
CA TYR A 78 17.08 -6.90 -0.06
C TYR A 78 16.56 -5.52 -0.43
N PHE A 79 17.47 -4.60 -0.76
CA PHE A 79 17.12 -3.25 -1.15
C PHE A 79 17.88 -2.83 -2.41
N GLY A 80 17.17 -2.24 -3.38
CA GLY A 80 17.85 -1.71 -4.54
C GLY A 80 16.93 -1.09 -5.56
N ILE A 81 17.54 -0.24 -6.36
CA ILE A 81 16.93 0.87 -7.05
C ILE A 81 17.39 0.80 -8.47
N ASP A 82 16.49 1.09 -9.39
CA ASP A 82 16.86 1.03 -10.78
C ASP A 82 16.14 2.06 -11.65
N ASN A 83 16.93 2.76 -12.45
CA ASN A 83 16.57 4.03 -13.08
C ASN A 83 16.76 3.96 -14.59
N GLY A 84 15.69 4.26 -15.32
CA GLY A 84 15.45 3.66 -16.63
C GLY A 84 14.48 2.49 -16.46
N ILE A 85 14.97 1.26 -16.35
CA ILE A 85 14.13 0.07 -16.25
C ILE A 85 14.61 -0.82 -15.09
N SER A 86 13.68 -1.30 -14.26
CA SER A 86 13.97 -1.67 -12.88
C SER A 86 13.39 -3.02 -12.46
N TYR A 87 14.25 -3.93 -11.99
CA TYR A 87 13.92 -5.33 -11.73
C TYR A 87 14.63 -5.88 -10.49
N TYR A 88 13.86 -5.96 -9.42
CA TYR A 88 14.31 -6.21 -8.08
C TYR A 88 13.41 -7.32 -7.45
N PHE A 89 13.99 -8.46 -7.09
CA PHE A 89 13.39 -9.70 -6.55
C PHE A 89 14.18 -10.32 -5.36
N GLY A 90 13.59 -10.39 -4.15
CA GLY A 90 14.24 -10.92 -2.93
C GLY A 90 13.45 -11.98 -2.13
N MET A 91 13.83 -13.26 -2.16
CA MET A 91 13.11 -14.32 -1.42
C MET A 91 13.67 -14.59 -0.03
N TYR A 92 12.79 -14.71 0.98
CA TYR A 92 13.26 -15.03 2.31
C TYR A 92 12.26 -15.78 3.19
N THR A 93 12.84 -16.53 4.12
CA THR A 93 12.16 -17.50 4.96
C THR A 93 12.59 -17.30 6.41
N GLY A 94 11.62 -17.08 7.29
CA GLY A 94 11.84 -16.43 8.59
C GLY A 94 11.38 -14.98 8.53
N ILE A 95 12.28 -14.03 8.28
CA ILE A 95 11.95 -12.58 8.25
C ILE A 95 12.48 -11.96 6.96
N SER A 96 11.58 -11.43 6.10
CA SER A 96 11.84 -11.37 4.65
C SER A 96 11.48 -10.05 3.95
N TYR A 97 12.39 -9.23 3.46
CA TYR A 97 12.12 -7.81 3.13
C TYR A 97 12.12 -7.37 1.61
N TYR A 98 11.40 -8.07 0.70
CA TYR A 98 11.44 -8.04 -0.80
C TYR A 98 11.09 -6.71 -1.51
N PHE A 99 12.07 -5.95 -1.95
CA PHE A 99 11.91 -4.89 -2.97
C PHE A 99 11.81 -5.59 -4.41
N GLY A 100 11.44 -5.13 -5.64
CA GLY A 100 11.00 -3.93 -6.43
C GLY A 100 10.69 -4.26 -7.95
N MET A 101 9.56 -3.91 -8.61
CA MET A 101 9.33 -4.21 -10.07
C MET A 101 8.59 -3.12 -10.89
N TYR A 102 9.13 -2.75 -12.07
CA TYR A 102 9.16 -1.33 -12.43
C TYR A 102 9.43 -0.85 -13.86
N THR A 103 8.76 0.26 -14.24
CA THR A 103 8.97 0.97 -15.52
C THR A 103 8.81 2.50 -15.42
N GLY A 104 9.74 3.26 -16.05
CA GLY A 104 9.75 4.72 -16.02
C GLY A 104 10.75 5.22 -14.98
N ILE A 105 10.26 5.58 -13.78
CA ILE A 105 11.08 5.92 -12.61
C ILE A 105 10.40 5.33 -11.36
N SER A 106 11.08 4.43 -10.65
CA SER A 106 10.37 3.17 -10.35
C SER A 106 11.04 2.23 -9.29
N TYR A 107 10.55 2.19 -8.02
CA TYR A 107 11.09 1.45 -6.81
C TYR A 107 10.03 0.98 -5.69
N TYR A 108 10.01 -0.28 -5.17
CA TYR A 108 9.05 -0.84 -4.13
C TYR A 108 9.77 -1.68 -3.09
N PHE A 109 9.41 -1.68 -1.80
CA PHE A 109 10.17 -2.25 -0.66
C PHE A 109 9.42 -3.21 0.30
N GLY A 110 9.65 -4.51 0.19
CA GLY A 110 9.01 -5.56 1.00
C GLY A 110 9.33 -5.57 2.47
N MET A 111 8.37 -5.96 3.33
CA MET A 111 8.69 -6.40 4.71
C MET A 111 7.80 -7.53 5.29
N TYR A 112 8.34 -8.75 5.38
CA TYR A 112 7.68 -10.02 5.68
C TYR A 112 8.16 -10.66 7.01
N THR A 113 7.87 -10.09 8.17
CA THR A 113 8.18 -10.79 9.43
C THR A 113 7.42 -12.12 9.55
N GLY A 114 8.07 -13.21 9.97
CA GLY A 114 7.45 -14.53 10.19
C GLY A 114 7.23 -15.33 8.90
N ILE A 115 6.50 -14.77 7.95
CA ILE A 115 6.24 -15.22 6.57
C ILE A 115 5.85 -13.95 5.76
N SER A 116 5.95 -13.87 4.41
CA SER A 116 5.18 -12.94 3.49
C SER A 116 5.57 -12.94 2.01
N TYR A 117 5.00 -11.99 1.25
CA TYR A 117 4.62 -12.00 -0.15
C TYR A 117 4.48 -10.58 -0.78
N TYR A 118 5.13 -9.51 -0.29
CA TYR A 118 5.01 -8.13 -0.83
C TYR A 118 5.15 -8.14 -2.36
N PHE A 119 4.06 -7.68 -3.04
CA PHE A 119 2.94 -7.31 -5.67
C PHE A 119 2.42 -5.95 -6.29
N GLY A 120 3.30 -5.22 -6.96
CA GLY A 120 3.07 -3.83 -7.32
C GLY A 120 3.56 -3.57 -8.73
N ILE A 121 2.69 -2.94 -9.50
CA ILE A 121 2.93 -2.57 -10.88
C ILE A 121 2.81 -1.06 -10.98
N TYR A 122 3.76 -0.50 -11.70
CA TYR A 122 4.15 0.89 -11.54
C TYR A 122 4.68 1.43 -12.85
N ILE A 123 3.88 2.31 -13.45
CA ILE A 123 4.07 2.83 -14.79
C ILE A 123 4.05 4.36 -14.72
N GLY A 124 5.22 4.98 -14.88
CA GLY A 124 5.40 6.43 -14.84
C GLY A 124 6.27 6.86 -13.66
N ILE A 125 5.64 7.45 -12.63
CA ILE A 125 6.28 7.92 -11.39
C ILE A 125 5.54 7.25 -10.24
N SER A 126 6.08 6.13 -9.77
CA SER A 126 5.21 5.03 -9.36
C SER A 126 5.99 4.07 -8.43
N TYR A 127 5.52 3.79 -7.19
CA TYR A 127 6.31 3.18 -6.09
C TYR A 127 5.47 2.40 -5.00
N TYR A 128 5.93 1.21 -4.50
CA TYR A 128 5.61 0.50 -3.19
C TYR A 128 4.52 -0.68 -2.99
N PHE A 129 4.82 -2.01 -3.22
CA PHE A 129 4.00 -3.30 -3.10
C PHE A 129 3.61 -3.87 -1.67
N GLY A 130 3.40 -3.06 -0.63
CA GLY A 130 2.94 -3.35 0.77
C GLY A 130 3.06 -4.67 1.64
N ILE A 131 3.07 -5.95 1.20
CA ILE A 131 2.80 -7.14 2.10
C ILE A 131 3.79 -7.51 3.26
N TYR A 132 3.20 -7.95 4.40
CA TYR A 132 3.74 -8.60 5.64
C TYR A 132 3.07 -10.02 5.86
N ILE A 133 3.47 -10.91 6.80
CA ILE A 133 2.61 -11.92 7.50
C ILE A 133 3.01 -11.98 9.00
N GLY A 134 2.54 -13.01 9.72
CA GLY A 134 1.75 -12.90 10.94
C GLY A 134 0.25 -12.66 10.64
N ILE A 135 -0.28 -11.46 10.39
CA ILE A 135 0.28 -10.15 10.04
C ILE A 135 0.33 -9.83 8.51
N SER A 136 -0.64 -10.25 7.66
CA SER A 136 -0.54 -10.22 6.15
C SER A 136 -1.57 -9.50 5.29
N TYR A 137 -1.15 -8.90 4.15
CA TYR A 137 -1.78 -7.68 3.58
C TYR A 137 -1.25 -7.15 2.21
N TYR A 138 -1.99 -7.06 1.07
CA TYR A 138 -1.76 -6.19 -0.15
C TYR A 138 -1.88 -6.85 -1.55
N PHE A 139 -2.49 -6.13 -2.49
CA PHE A 139 -2.33 -6.12 -3.96
C PHE A 139 -2.48 -4.67 -4.47
N GLY A 140 -1.78 -4.23 -5.54
CA GLY A 140 -1.78 -2.81 -5.97
C GLY A 140 -1.24 -2.55 -7.38
N ILE A 141 -1.95 -1.72 -8.16
CA ILE A 141 -1.58 -1.34 -9.53
C ILE A 141 -1.75 0.17 -9.71
N ASP A 142 -0.69 0.83 -10.17
CA ASP A 142 -0.63 2.28 -10.27
C ASP A 142 -0.15 2.77 -11.64
N ILE A 143 -0.94 3.66 -12.25
CA ILE A 143 -0.69 4.25 -13.57
C ILE A 143 -0.68 5.78 -13.46
N GLY A 144 0.45 6.39 -13.85
CA GLY A 144 0.63 7.84 -13.84
C GLY A 144 1.56 8.28 -12.71
N ILE A 145 0.99 8.89 -11.67
CA ILE A 145 1.71 9.33 -10.48
C ILE A 145 1.07 8.67 -9.26
N SER A 146 1.82 7.86 -8.50
CA SER A 146 1.29 7.20 -7.31
C SER A 146 2.21 7.22 -6.11
N TYR A 147 1.57 7.23 -4.94
CA TYR A 147 2.21 7.20 -3.64
C TYR A 147 1.48 6.20 -2.75
N TYR A 148 1.95 4.97 -2.75
CA TYR A 148 1.37 3.91 -1.96
C TYR A 148 1.99 3.83 -0.54
N PHE A 149 1.15 3.71 0.49
CA PHE A 149 1.56 3.32 1.84
C PHE A 149 0.57 2.38 2.57
N GLY A 150 1.07 1.25 3.09
CA GLY A 150 0.27 0.25 3.82
C GLY A 150 0.96 -0.29 5.07
N ILE A 151 0.26 -0.23 6.21
CA ILE A 151 0.67 -0.75 7.53
C ILE A 151 -0.39 -1.67 8.11
N TYR A 152 0.11 -2.71 8.76
CA TYR A 152 -0.35 -4.05 8.47
C TYR A 152 0.00 -4.96 9.66
N ILE A 153 -0.95 -5.22 10.57
CA ILE A 153 -0.77 -6.03 11.80
C ILE A 153 -2.01 -6.93 12.10
N GLY A 154 -2.10 -8.12 11.52
CA GLY A 154 -3.29 -9.00 11.60
C GLY A 154 -3.52 -9.96 10.42
N ILE A 155 -4.68 -10.59 10.28
CA ILE A 155 -4.99 -11.53 9.16
C ILE A 155 -5.89 -10.85 8.14
N SER A 156 -5.45 -10.76 6.88
CA SER A 156 -5.86 -9.57 6.13
C SER A 156 -5.45 -9.48 4.67
N TYR A 157 -6.08 -8.51 4.00
CA TYR A 157 -6.18 -8.43 2.55
C TYR A 157 -6.36 -6.96 2.18
N TYR A 158 -5.62 -6.53 1.15
CA TYR A 158 -5.74 -5.21 0.59
C TYR A 158 -5.70 -5.34 -0.93
N PHE A 159 -6.40 -4.47 -1.64
CA PHE A 159 -6.43 -4.40 -3.10
C PHE A 159 -6.63 -2.94 -3.54
N GLY A 160 -5.70 -2.40 -4.34
CA GLY A 160 -5.75 -1.03 -4.86
C GLY A 160 -5.54 -0.98 -6.37
N ILE A 161 -6.29 -0.11 -7.06
CA ILE A 161 -6.04 0.26 -8.45
C ILE A 161 -6.18 1.78 -8.59
N ASP A 162 -5.11 2.46 -8.99
CA ASP A 162 -5.10 3.90 -9.18
C ASP A 162 -4.68 4.30 -10.61
N ASN A 163 -5.40 5.26 -11.18
CA ASN A 163 -5.13 5.82 -12.51
C ASN A 163 -5.23 7.35 -12.48
N GLY A 164 -4.10 8.03 -12.64
CA GLY A 164 -3.98 9.49 -12.60
C GLY A 164 -2.97 9.95 -11.57
N ILE A 165 -3.46 10.51 -10.46
CA ILE A 165 -2.66 10.96 -9.31
C ILE A 165 -3.27 10.38 -8.03
N SER A 166 -2.58 9.46 -7.37
CA SER A 166 -3.06 8.87 -6.12
C SER A 166 -2.12 9.01 -4.93
N TYR A 167 -2.73 9.22 -3.77
CA TYR A 167 -2.09 9.24 -2.47
C TYR A 167 -2.83 8.25 -1.58
N TYR A 168 -2.26 7.06 -1.41
CA TYR A 168 -2.88 5.96 -0.68
C TYR A 168 -2.21 5.75 0.68
N PHE A 169 -2.97 5.85 1.78
CA PHE A 169 -2.50 5.54 3.14
C PHE A 169 -3.47 4.63 3.90
N GLY A 170 -3.02 3.44 4.29
CA GLY A 170 -3.79 2.48 5.07
C GLY A 170 -3.08 1.96 6.31
N VAL A 171 -3.79 1.92 7.44
CA VAL A 171 -3.37 1.25 8.69
C VAL A 171 -4.44 0.25 9.10
N TYR A 172 -4.03 -0.98 9.36
CA TYR A 172 -4.93 -2.09 9.63
C TYR A 172 -4.41 -2.98 10.77
N ILE A 173 -5.27 -3.22 11.75
CA ILE A 173 -4.95 -3.99 12.95
C ILE A 173 -6.09 -4.98 13.27
N GLY A 174 -5.77 -6.27 13.39
CA GLY A 174 -6.73 -7.34 13.68
C GLY A 174 -7.08 -8.18 12.46
N ILE A 175 -8.29 -8.01 11.91
CA ILE A 175 -8.73 -8.67 10.67
C ILE A 175 -9.24 -7.60 9.71
N SER A 176 -8.77 -7.62 8.46
CA SER A 176 -9.10 -6.54 7.52
C SER A 176 -9.12 -6.94 6.06
N TYR A 177 -10.04 -6.33 5.33
CA TYR A 177 -10.24 -6.51 3.90
C TYR A 177 -10.45 -5.12 3.29
N TYR A 178 -9.52 -4.68 2.46
CA TYR A 178 -9.65 -3.43 1.71
C TYR A 178 -9.75 -3.70 0.21
N PHE A 179 -10.65 -2.96 -0.43
CA PHE A 179 -10.75 -2.83 -1.88
C PHE A 179 -10.94 -1.36 -2.27
N GLY A 180 -10.04 -0.82 -3.09
CA GLY A 180 -10.08 0.56 -3.55
C GLY A 180 -9.81 0.67 -5.04
N ILE A 181 -10.60 1.51 -5.72
CA ILE A 181 -10.35 1.95 -7.09
C ILE A 181 -10.42 3.48 -7.13
N SER A 182 -9.42 4.12 -7.72
CA SER A 182 -9.48 5.54 -8.01
C SER A 182 -9.11 5.90 -9.46
N ILE A 183 -9.83 6.88 -10.02
CA ILE A 183 -9.61 7.43 -11.35
C ILE A 183 -9.68 8.95 -11.27
N GLY A 184 -8.57 9.62 -11.61
CA GLY A 184 -8.44 11.08 -11.53
C GLY A 184 -7.43 11.49 -10.46
N ILE A 185 -7.90 12.18 -9.41
CA ILE A 185 -7.07 12.63 -8.28
C ILE A 185 -7.68 12.08 -6.99
N SER A 186 -6.91 11.27 -6.26
CA SER A 186 -7.39 10.62 -5.03
C SER A 186 -6.45 10.81 -3.85
N TYR A 187 -7.05 11.13 -2.72
CA TYR A 187 -6.40 11.20 -1.42
C TYR A 187 -7.15 10.26 -0.48
N TYR A 188 -6.54 9.12 -0.15
CA TYR A 188 -7.11 8.12 0.73
C TYR A 188 -6.33 8.02 2.04
N PHE A 189 -7.05 8.12 3.16
CA PHE A 189 -6.55 7.85 4.50
C PHE A 189 -7.52 6.94 5.25
N GLY A 190 -7.07 5.75 5.64
CA GLY A 190 -7.88 4.77 6.36
C GLY A 190 -7.17 4.15 7.56
N ILE A 191 -7.84 4.14 8.71
CA ILE A 191 -7.43 3.43 9.92
C ILE A 191 -8.51 2.41 10.30
N TYR A 192 -8.10 1.15 10.46
CA TYR A 192 -8.98 0.04 10.80
C TYR A 192 -8.43 -0.76 11.97
N THR A 193 -9.24 -0.95 13.00
CA THR A 193 -8.89 -1.75 14.18
C THR A 193 -10.04 -2.67 14.57
N GLY A 194 -9.75 -3.95 14.77
CA GLY A 194 -10.76 -4.98 15.07
C GLY A 194 -11.05 -5.86 13.84
N ILE A 195 -12.27 -5.80 13.32
CA ILE A 195 -12.68 -6.49 12.08
C ILE A 195 -13.20 -5.45 11.09
N SER A 196 -12.66 -5.46 9.87
CA SER A 196 -12.92 -4.41 8.89
C SER A 196 -13.08 -4.91 7.46
N TYR A 197 -14.06 -4.35 6.77
CA TYR A 197 -14.32 -4.55 5.36
C TYR A 197 -14.54 -3.18 4.73
N TYR A 198 -13.68 -2.81 3.78
CA TYR A 198 -13.76 -1.55 3.05
C TYR A 198 -13.88 -1.81 1.55
N PHE A 199 -14.81 -1.10 0.92
CA PHE A 199 -14.97 -1.02 -0.52
C PHE A 199 -15.16 0.45 -0.93
N GLY A 200 -14.28 0.97 -1.78
CA GLY A 200 -14.31 2.34 -2.26
C GLY A 200 -14.08 2.48 -3.76
N ILE A 201 -14.93 3.25 -4.44
CA ILE A 201 -14.75 3.66 -5.85
C ILE A 201 -14.83 5.18 -5.95
N TYR A 202 -13.80 5.78 -6.53
CA TYR A 202 -13.66 7.23 -6.67
C TYR A 202 -13.36 7.62 -8.12
N ILE A 203 -14.20 8.47 -8.70
CA ILE A 203 -14.03 8.98 -10.06
C ILE A 203 -14.11 10.51 -10.04
N GLY A 204 -13.02 11.18 -10.40
CA GLY A 204 -12.90 12.65 -10.39
C GLY A 204 -11.86 13.12 -9.37
N ILE A 205 -12.31 13.84 -8.34
CA ILE A 205 -11.46 14.33 -7.24
C ILE A 205 -12.04 13.81 -5.92
N SER A 206 -11.28 13.00 -5.19
CA SER A 206 -11.72 12.45 -3.89
C SER A 206 -10.75 12.71 -2.75
N TYR A 207 -11.32 13.07 -1.62
CA TYR A 207 -10.65 13.16 -0.33
C TYR A 207 -11.38 12.24 0.64
N TYR A 208 -10.77 11.13 1.04
CA TYR A 208 -11.31 10.16 1.96
C TYR A 208 -10.48 10.12 3.25
N PHE A 209 -11.16 10.31 4.38
CA PHE A 209 -10.63 10.10 5.72
C PHE A 209 -11.60 9.19 6.48
N GLY A 210 -11.14 8.00 6.86
CA GLY A 210 -11.95 7.01 7.58
C GLY A 210 -11.22 6.40 8.77
N VAL A 211 -11.87 6.39 9.93
CA VAL A 211 -11.37 5.74 11.17
C VAL A 211 -12.43 4.78 11.68
N TYR A 212 -12.05 3.51 11.84
CA TYR A 212 -12.95 2.42 12.23
C TYR A 212 -12.37 1.63 13.40
N ILE A 213 -13.15 1.53 14.48
CA ILE A 213 -12.77 0.85 15.72
C ILE A 213 -13.89 -0.13 16.09
N GLY A 214 -13.60 -1.43 16.09
CA GLY A 214 -14.55 -2.49 16.42
C GLY A 214 -14.88 -3.36 15.21
N ILE A 215 -16.13 -3.33 14.74
CA ILE A 215 -16.58 -4.06 13.54
C ILE A 215 -17.10 -3.05 12.51
N SER A 216 -16.57 -3.11 11.29
CA SER A 216 -16.83 -2.10 10.27
C SER A 216 -17.03 -2.68 8.87
N TYR A 217 -18.07 -2.17 8.20
CA TYR A 217 -18.38 -2.44 6.80
C TYR A 217 -18.61 -1.10 6.10
N TYR A 218 -17.66 -0.69 5.25
CA TYR A 218 -17.75 0.52 4.45
C TYR A 218 -17.96 0.18 2.98
N PHE A 219 -18.97 0.79 2.38
CA PHE A 219 -19.19 0.84 0.94
C PHE A 219 -19.38 2.28 0.48
N GLY A 220 -18.47 2.78 -0.35
CA GLY A 220 -18.50 4.14 -0.87
C GLY A 220 -18.31 4.19 -2.39
N ILE A 221 -19.21 4.89 -3.08
CA ILE A 221 -19.03 5.29 -4.48
C ILE A 221 -19.16 6.80 -4.55
N SER A 222 -18.20 7.46 -5.23
CA SER A 222 -18.35 8.87 -5.58
C SER A 222 -17.89 9.19 -6.99
N ILE A 223 -18.66 10.05 -7.67
CA ILE A 223 -18.43 10.53 -9.03
C ILE A 223 -18.54 12.06 -9.02
N GLY A 224 -17.44 12.75 -9.32
CA GLY A 224 -17.34 14.21 -9.29
C GLY A 224 -16.30 14.71 -8.30
N ILE A 225 -16.71 15.47 -7.29
CA ILE A 225 -15.86 15.98 -6.22
C ILE A 225 -16.40 15.50 -4.87
N SER A 226 -15.64 14.72 -4.12
CA SER A 226 -16.07 14.17 -2.83
C SER A 226 -15.08 14.46 -1.71
N TYR A 227 -15.62 14.90 -0.57
CA TYR A 227 -14.92 15.03 0.70
C TYR A 227 -15.65 14.16 1.73
N TYR A 228 -14.98 13.12 2.21
CA TYR A 228 -15.50 12.18 3.19
C TYR A 228 -14.64 12.21 4.44
N PHE A 229 -15.26 12.48 5.58
CA PHE A 229 -14.70 12.36 6.92
C PHE A 229 -15.62 11.49 7.76
N GLY A 230 -15.14 10.32 8.17
CA GLY A 230 -15.92 9.35 8.95
C GLY A 230 -15.13 8.78 10.13
N ILE A 231 -15.70 8.85 11.34
CA ILE A 231 -15.20 8.19 12.54
C ILE A 231 -16.29 7.26 13.07
N TYR A 232 -15.97 5.97 13.25
CA TYR A 232 -16.91 4.95 13.71
C TYR A 232 -16.29 4.11 14.83
N ILE A 233 -16.98 4.06 15.97
CA ILE A 233 -16.54 3.34 17.17
C ILE A 233 -17.66 2.40 17.64
N GLY A 234 -17.43 1.10 17.55
CA GLY A 234 -18.38 0.04 17.91
C GLY A 234 -18.71 -0.86 16.72
N ILE A 235 -19.95 -0.84 16.25
CA ILE A 235 -20.40 -1.59 15.06
C ILE A 235 -20.93 -0.59 14.02
N SER A 236 -20.41 -0.66 12.79
CA SER A 236 -20.71 0.29 11.74
C SER A 236 -20.96 -0.37 10.39
N TYR A 237 -22.06 0.05 9.75
CA TYR A 237 -22.42 -0.28 8.38
C TYR A 237 -22.68 1.03 7.64
N TYR A 238 -21.82 1.35 6.68
CA TYR A 238 -21.90 2.55 5.88
C TYR A 238 -22.10 2.20 4.40
N PHE A 239 -23.12 2.78 3.80
CA PHE A 239 -23.37 2.75 2.36
C PHE A 239 -23.61 4.18 1.86
N GLY A 240 -22.73 4.68 0.99
CA GLY A 240 -22.84 6.03 0.42
C GLY A 240 -22.60 6.05 -1.08
N ILE A 241 -23.54 6.64 -1.83
CA ILE A 241 -23.39 6.97 -3.25
C ILE A 241 -23.54 8.48 -3.43
N TYR A 242 -22.52 9.10 -4.03
CA TYR A 242 -22.49 10.55 -4.28
C TYR A 242 -22.20 10.84 -5.76
N ILE A 243 -23.04 11.66 -6.39
CA ILE A 243 -22.88 12.09 -7.78
C ILE A 243 -22.96 13.62 -7.82
N GLY A 244 -21.86 14.28 -8.18
CA GLY A 244 -21.75 15.74 -8.19
C GLY A 244 -20.71 16.26 -7.20
N ILE A 245 -21.11 17.07 -6.23
CA ILE A 245 -20.24 17.63 -5.18
C ILE A 245 -20.75 17.19 -3.81
N SER A 246 -19.96 16.43 -3.06
CA SER A 246 -20.34 15.97 -1.71
C SER A 246 -19.34 16.33 -0.63
N TYR A 247 -19.88 16.72 0.52
CA TYR A 247 -19.17 16.88 1.78
C TYR A 247 -19.88 16.06 2.84
N TYR A 248 -19.20 15.04 3.36
CA TYR A 248 -19.70 14.17 4.41
C TYR A 248 -18.80 14.29 5.63
N PHE A 249 -19.40 14.65 6.77
CA PHE A 249 -18.77 14.61 8.08
C PHE A 249 -19.63 13.77 9.02
N GLY A 250 -19.07 12.68 9.54
CA GLY A 250 -19.79 11.78 10.44
C GLY A 250 -18.91 11.28 11.58
N ILE A 251 -19.40 11.39 12.81
CA ILE A 251 -18.81 10.79 14.01
C ILE A 251 -19.88 9.93 14.68
N TYR A 252 -19.64 8.63 14.82
CA TYR A 252 -20.62 7.67 15.35
C TYR A 252 -20.00 6.79 16.42
N ILE A 253 -20.68 6.70 17.56
CA ILE A 253 -20.33 5.84 18.69
C ILE A 253 -21.50 4.89 18.96
N GLY A 254 -21.20 3.60 19.18
CA GLY A 254 -22.18 2.55 19.46
C GLY A 254 -22.48 1.68 18.23
N ILE A 255 -23.73 1.66 17.77
CA ILE A 255 -24.16 0.91 16.59
C ILE A 255 -24.73 1.90 15.57
N SER A 256 -24.19 1.88 14.35
CA SER A 256 -24.53 2.83 13.29
C SER A 256 -24.83 2.14 11.96
N TYR A 257 -25.96 2.50 11.37
CA TYR A 257 -26.35 2.12 10.01
C TYR A 257 -26.59 3.39 9.21
N TYR A 258 -25.81 3.61 8.17
CA TYR A 258 -25.95 4.74 7.27
C TYR A 258 -26.19 4.26 5.84
N PHE A 259 -27.28 4.73 5.23
CA PHE A 259 -27.58 4.56 3.81
C PHE A 259 -27.89 5.92 3.20
N GLY A 260 -27.08 6.35 2.23
CA GLY A 260 -27.24 7.64 1.58
C GLY A 260 -27.01 7.61 0.07
N ILE A 261 -27.95 8.18 -0.69
CA ILE A 261 -27.80 8.44 -2.13
C ILE A 261 -28.03 9.92 -2.39
N TYR A 262 -27.03 10.59 -2.95
CA TYR A 262 -27.02 12.04 -3.17
C TYR A 262 -26.66 12.37 -4.63
N ILE A 263 -27.47 13.19 -5.29
CA ILE A 263 -27.25 13.64 -6.66
C ILE A 263 -27.34 15.18 -6.73
N GLY A 264 -26.24 15.84 -7.05
CA GLY A 264 -26.14 17.31 -7.13
C GLY A 264 -25.10 17.86 -6.15
N ILE A 265 -25.51 18.68 -5.19
CA ILE A 265 -24.64 19.27 -4.16
C ILE A 265 -25.17 18.84 -2.78
N SER A 266 -24.38 18.09 -2.03
CA SER A 266 -24.81 17.55 -0.73
C SER A 266 -23.81 17.84 0.40
N TYR A 267 -24.29 18.43 1.48
CA TYR A 267 -23.56 18.59 2.74
C TYR A 267 -24.25 17.74 3.82
N TYR A 268 -23.52 16.81 4.42
CA TYR A 268 -23.96 16.01 5.56
C TYR A 268 -23.04 16.25 6.76
N PHE A 269 -23.63 16.53 7.92
CA PHE A 269 -22.97 16.59 9.22
C PHE A 269 -23.75 15.76 10.23
N GLY A 270 -23.08 14.82 10.92
CA GLY A 270 -23.66 14.01 12.00
C GLY A 270 -22.66 13.76 13.13
N ILE A 271 -23.09 13.91 14.39
CA ILE A 271 -22.31 13.54 15.58
C ILE A 271 -23.23 12.79 16.55
N ASP A 272 -23.03 11.47 16.67
CA ASP A 272 -24.00 10.57 17.26
C ASP A 272 -23.41 9.57 18.26
N ASN A 273 -24.20 9.25 19.29
CA ASN A 273 -23.85 8.24 20.28
C ASN A 273 -25.07 7.38 20.67
N GLY A 274 -25.02 6.08 20.39
CA GLY A 274 -26.01 5.07 20.79
C GLY A 274 -26.35 4.08 19.68
N ILE A 275 -27.63 3.97 19.28
CA ILE A 275 -28.07 3.10 18.17
C ILE A 275 -28.79 3.95 17.14
N ASN A 276 -28.19 4.12 15.96
CA ASN A 276 -28.60 5.14 15.00
C ASN A 276 -28.81 4.55 13.60
N TYR A 277 -29.93 4.92 12.98
CA TYR A 277 -30.30 4.53 11.62
C TYR A 277 -30.58 5.77 10.77
N TYR A 278 -29.77 5.96 9.73
CA TYR A 278 -29.94 7.02 8.75
C TYR A 278 -30.24 6.44 7.38
N PHE A 279 -31.40 6.80 6.86
CA PHE A 279 -31.71 6.69 5.44
C PHE A 279 -31.76 8.09 4.83
N GLY A 280 -31.44 8.21 3.54
CA GLY A 280 -31.50 9.48 2.83
C GLY A 280 -31.36 9.32 1.32
N MET A 281 -32.29 9.89 0.57
CA MET A 281 -32.24 9.99 -0.89
C MET A 281 -32.51 11.43 -1.33
N TYR A 282 -31.51 12.09 -1.89
CA TYR A 282 -31.57 13.53 -2.19
C TYR A 282 -31.15 13.86 -3.62
N THR A 283 -31.86 14.82 -4.22
CA THR A 283 -31.54 15.37 -5.54
C THR A 283 -31.53 16.90 -5.48
N GLY A 284 -30.65 17.55 -6.25
CA GLY A 284 -30.53 19.01 -6.29
C GLY A 284 -29.49 19.52 -5.29
N ILE A 285 -29.92 20.31 -4.29
CA ILE A 285 -29.05 20.82 -3.22
C ILE A 285 -29.61 20.36 -1.88
N SER A 286 -28.82 19.65 -1.08
CA SER A 286 -29.22 19.16 0.25
C SER A 286 -28.23 19.53 1.35
N TYR A 287 -28.76 19.94 2.50
CA TYR A 287 -28.00 20.16 3.73
C TYR A 287 -28.63 19.32 4.85
N TYR A 288 -27.84 18.45 5.47
CA TYR A 288 -28.22 17.68 6.65
C TYR A 288 -27.31 18.02 7.82
N PHE A 289 -27.90 18.25 8.99
CA PHE A 289 -27.18 18.52 10.23
C PHE A 289 -27.87 17.78 11.39
N GLY A 290 -27.15 16.86 12.02
CA GLY A 290 -27.61 16.07 13.15
C GLY A 290 -26.60 16.06 14.30
N ILE A 291 -27.10 16.13 15.53
CA ILE A 291 -26.35 15.79 16.75
C ILE A 291 -27.32 15.02 17.64
N TYR A 292 -27.07 13.72 17.86
CA TYR A 292 -28.01 12.83 18.55
C TYR A 292 -27.35 12.01 19.66
N ILE A 293 -28.06 11.87 20.78
CA ILE A 293 -27.62 11.11 21.96
C ILE A 293 -28.75 10.16 22.36
N GLY A 294 -28.58 8.86 22.14
CA GLY A 294 -29.57 7.82 22.42
C GLY A 294 -29.88 6.93 21.21
N ILE A 295 -31.17 6.75 20.92
CA ILE A 295 -31.62 6.01 19.74
C ILE A 295 -32.19 7.02 18.74
N SER A 296 -31.68 7.02 17.51
CA SER A 296 -32.19 7.88 16.42
C SER A 296 -32.63 7.06 15.22
N TYR A 297 -33.71 7.53 14.58
CA TYR A 297 -34.21 7.04 13.30
C TYR A 297 -34.49 8.26 12.42
N TYR A 298 -33.85 8.33 11.25
CA TYR A 298 -34.14 9.34 10.23
C TYR A 298 -34.42 8.64 8.90
N PHE A 299 -35.45 9.11 8.19
CA PHE A 299 -35.98 8.57 6.94
C PHE A 299 -36.04 9.65 5.87
#